data_AF-A0A5B0ESY5-F1
#
_entry.id   AF-A0A5B0ESY5-F1
#
_cell.length_a   1.000
_cell.length_b   1.000
_cell.length_c   1.000
_cell.angle_alpha   90.00
_cell.angle_beta   90.00
_cell.angle_gamma   90.00
#
_symmetry.space_group_name_H-M   'P 1'
#
loop_
_entity.id
_entity.type
_entity.pdbx_description
1 polymer ?
#
loop_
_entity_poly.entity_id
_entity_poly.type
_entity_poly.pdbx_seq_one_letter_code
_entity_poly.pdbx_strand_id
1 'polypeptide(L)'
;MSRILFLTFTGLVLCASQAMADVLKISVIGAGNFGGTLGTLWVKAGHSVMFSSRHPEELTDLVNNAGPSARAGSVSEAAAWGDVIVLSVPYGAMPVLAEQLKGKLEGKVVFSTSNPISGRDGDVGHKAREQGVALADQAYFPGVHLVRAFNAIGYASMKSLSGKDKAIPVFADDAQARDLGSWLVRDAGFIPVLLPLARANEGLPGGPLSGVWSEAELKQKQGL
;
A
#
# COMPACT_ATOMS: atom_id res chain seq x y z
N MET A 1 -27.53 -64.37 -8.68
CA MET A 1 -28.50 -63.34 -8.24
C MET A 1 -27.73 -62.07 -7.95
N SER A 2 -28.08 -61.03 -8.70
CA SER A 2 -27.45 -59.72 -8.77
C SER A 2 -27.56 -58.96 -7.44
N ARG A 3 -26.50 -58.24 -7.03
CA ARG A 3 -26.61 -57.03 -6.22
C ARG A 3 -25.34 -56.18 -6.34
N ILE A 4 -25.47 -55.18 -7.21
CA ILE A 4 -24.61 -54.02 -7.40
C ILE A 4 -24.51 -53.27 -6.07
N LEU A 5 -23.30 -53.06 -5.56
CA LEU A 5 -23.05 -52.19 -4.42
C LEU A 5 -22.40 -50.89 -4.94
N PHE A 6 -23.12 -49.79 -4.76
CA PHE A 6 -22.70 -48.44 -5.11
C PHE A 6 -21.43 -48.04 -4.36
N LEU A 7 -20.37 -47.68 -5.09
CA LEU A 7 -19.28 -46.86 -4.55
C LEU A 7 -19.77 -45.42 -4.42
N THR A 8 -20.00 -44.96 -3.20
CA THR A 8 -20.12 -43.52 -2.91
C THR A 8 -18.74 -42.94 -2.72
N PHE A 9 -18.32 -42.10 -3.67
CA PHE A 9 -17.13 -41.26 -3.60
C PHE A 9 -17.44 -40.07 -2.69
N THR A 10 -17.11 -40.15 -1.40
CA THR A 10 -17.10 -38.99 -0.51
C THR A 10 -15.71 -38.38 -0.54
N GLY A 11 -15.47 -37.53 -1.54
CA GLY A 11 -14.33 -36.63 -1.55
C GLY A 11 -14.52 -35.55 -0.48
N LEU A 12 -13.94 -35.77 0.69
CA LEU A 12 -13.79 -34.71 1.69
C LEU A 12 -12.58 -33.86 1.29
N VAL A 13 -12.83 -32.83 0.48
CA VAL A 13 -11.89 -31.72 0.32
C VAL A 13 -11.83 -31.03 1.68
N LEU A 14 -10.76 -31.24 2.45
CA LEU A 14 -10.42 -30.36 3.56
C LEU A 14 -10.03 -29.00 2.99
N CYS A 15 -11.04 -28.17 2.75
CA CYS A 15 -10.88 -26.74 2.60
C CYS A 15 -10.43 -26.16 3.96
N ALA A 16 -9.39 -25.32 3.89
CA ALA A 16 -9.02 -24.30 4.86
C ALA A 16 -8.70 -24.77 6.28
N SER A 17 -7.46 -25.22 6.49
CA SER A 17 -6.86 -25.17 7.83
C SER A 17 -5.35 -25.00 7.77
N GLN A 18 -4.89 -23.80 7.40
CA GLN A 18 -3.67 -23.13 7.90
C GLN A 18 -3.37 -21.86 7.10
N ALA A 19 -4.18 -20.82 7.28
CA ALA A 19 -3.67 -19.45 7.15
C ALA A 19 -3.07 -19.08 8.51
N MET A 20 -1.83 -19.47 8.77
CA MET A 20 -1.00 -18.53 9.52
C MET A 20 -0.95 -17.29 8.62
N ALA A 21 -1.37 -16.13 9.11
CA ALA A 21 -1.31 -14.91 8.31
C ALA A 21 0.12 -14.76 7.76
N ASP A 22 0.28 -14.83 6.43
CA ASP A 22 1.61 -14.83 5.84
C ASP A 22 2.33 -13.53 6.23
N VAL A 23 3.50 -13.65 6.85
CA VAL A 23 4.32 -12.49 7.20
C VAL A 23 4.88 -11.91 5.91
N LEU A 24 4.30 -10.79 5.45
CA LEU A 24 4.80 -10.07 4.28
C LEU A 24 6.15 -9.39 4.54
N LYS A 25 6.98 -9.33 3.50
CA LYS A 25 8.16 -8.44 3.43
C LYS A 25 7.77 -7.14 2.74
N ILE A 26 7.71 -6.06 3.51
CA ILE A 26 7.27 -4.75 3.04
C ILE A 26 8.46 -3.80 3.00
N SER A 27 8.76 -3.26 1.83
CA SER A 27 9.82 -2.27 1.65
C SER A 27 9.22 -0.88 1.55
N VAL A 28 9.50 -0.02 2.53
CA VAL A 28 9.03 1.38 2.57
C VAL A 28 10.12 2.29 2.03
N ILE A 29 10.00 2.70 0.77
CA ILE A 29 10.87 3.70 0.15
C ILE A 29 10.29 5.09 0.43
N GLY A 30 11.00 5.85 1.27
CA GLY A 30 10.53 7.10 1.83
C GLY A 30 10.13 6.96 3.29
N ALA A 31 11.12 6.71 4.15
CA ALA A 31 10.95 6.51 5.59
C ALA A 31 10.80 7.82 6.43
N GLY A 32 10.23 8.88 5.85
CA GLY A 32 9.88 10.09 6.60
C GLY A 32 8.64 9.91 7.49
N ASN A 33 8.04 11.00 7.96
CA ASN A 33 6.87 10.96 8.86
C ASN A 33 5.75 10.01 8.38
N PHE A 34 5.46 10.00 7.08
CA PHE A 34 4.38 9.19 6.52
C PHE A 34 4.76 7.70 6.45
N GLY A 35 5.77 7.36 5.64
CA GLY A 35 6.22 5.98 5.46
C GLY A 35 6.74 5.34 6.75
N GLY A 36 7.44 6.10 7.60
CA GLY A 36 7.88 5.65 8.92
C GLY A 36 6.72 5.27 9.83
N THR A 37 5.66 6.09 9.88
CA THR A 37 4.45 5.79 10.66
C THR A 37 3.75 4.54 10.14
N LEU A 38 3.51 4.46 8.83
CA LEU A 38 2.75 3.36 8.24
C LEU A 38 3.53 2.04 8.31
N GLY A 39 4.82 2.07 8.00
CA GLY A 39 5.70 0.90 8.19
C GLY A 39 5.75 0.45 9.64
N THR A 40 5.75 1.37 10.61
CA THR A 40 5.70 1.00 12.03
C THR A 40 4.39 0.31 12.41
N LEU A 41 3.25 0.73 11.84
CA LEU A 41 1.98 0.03 12.04
C LEU A 41 2.05 -1.39 11.52
N TRP A 42 2.64 -1.61 10.34
CA TRP A 42 2.81 -2.94 9.77
C TRP A 42 3.81 -3.82 10.52
N VAL A 43 4.89 -3.26 11.08
CA VAL A 43 5.77 -4.01 12.00
C VAL A 43 4.98 -4.50 13.21
N LYS A 44 4.13 -3.64 13.79
CA LYS A 44 3.29 -3.99 14.94
C LYS A 44 2.19 -4.99 14.60
N ALA A 45 1.74 -5.03 13.35
CA ALA A 45 0.83 -6.05 12.84
C ALA A 45 1.50 -7.41 12.58
N GLY A 46 2.84 -7.48 12.68
CA GLY A 46 3.61 -8.72 12.56
C GLY A 46 4.36 -8.88 11.23
N HIS A 47 4.33 -7.88 10.35
CA HIS A 47 5.09 -7.92 9.08
C HIS A 47 6.58 -7.64 9.28
N SER A 48 7.39 -8.13 8.34
CA SER A 48 8.79 -7.73 8.23
C SER A 48 8.88 -6.46 7.39
N VAL A 49 9.52 -5.40 7.89
CA VAL A 49 9.59 -4.11 7.19
C VAL A 49 11.02 -3.65 7.01
N MET A 50 11.38 -3.28 5.77
CA MET A 50 12.61 -2.55 5.47
C MET A 50 12.26 -1.08 5.20
N PHE A 51 12.73 -0.20 6.07
CA PHE A 51 12.67 1.24 5.86
C PHE A 51 13.84 1.69 4.98
N SER A 52 13.55 2.50 3.98
CA SER A 52 14.54 3.01 3.05
C SER A 52 14.44 4.52 2.88
N SER A 53 15.61 5.13 2.76
CA SER A 53 15.81 6.54 2.46
C SER A 53 17.08 6.70 1.63
N ARG A 54 17.49 7.93 1.36
CA ARG A 54 18.80 8.24 0.75
C ARG A 54 19.96 8.04 1.73
N HIS A 55 19.66 8.06 3.03
CA HIS A 55 20.60 7.99 4.15
C HIS A 55 20.07 6.94 5.15
N PRO A 56 20.05 5.64 4.78
CA PRO A 56 19.46 4.59 5.62
C PRO A 56 20.12 4.47 7.01
N GLU A 57 21.38 4.90 7.16
CA GLU A 57 22.10 5.01 8.42
C GLU A 57 21.41 5.93 9.45
N GLU A 58 20.68 6.94 8.98
CA GLU A 58 19.92 7.87 9.83
C GLU A 58 18.61 7.25 10.36
N LEU A 59 18.22 6.06 9.88
CA LEU A 59 16.96 5.41 10.25
C LEU A 59 17.06 4.54 11.51
N THR A 60 18.20 4.57 12.21
CA THR A 60 18.46 3.73 13.40
C THR A 60 17.35 3.89 14.46
N ASP A 61 16.97 5.12 14.81
CA ASP A 61 15.93 5.37 15.80
C ASP A 61 14.55 4.88 15.32
N LEU A 62 14.24 5.05 14.03
CA LEU A 62 12.98 4.56 13.46
C LEU A 62 12.89 3.04 13.56
N VAL A 63 13.96 2.33 13.18
CA VAL A 63 14.03 0.86 13.25
C VAL A 63 13.86 0.38 14.68
N ASN A 64 14.61 0.95 15.63
CA ASN A 64 14.53 0.59 17.04
C ASN A 64 13.13 0.81 17.61
N ASN A 65 12.50 1.94 17.28
CA ASN A 65 11.15 2.27 17.75
C ASN A 65 10.05 1.44 17.08
N ALA A 66 10.26 1.01 15.83
CA ALA A 66 9.29 0.22 15.09
C ALA A 66 9.18 -1.20 15.64
N GLY A 67 10.31 -1.83 16.00
CA GLY A 67 10.36 -3.13 16.65
C GLY A 67 11.27 -4.14 15.94
N PRO A 68 11.35 -5.38 16.45
CA PRO A 68 12.39 -6.35 16.06
C PRO A 68 12.32 -6.83 14.60
N SER A 69 11.16 -6.68 13.95
CA SER A 69 10.97 -7.06 12.54
C SER A 69 11.24 -5.91 11.57
N ALA A 70 11.71 -4.76 12.07
CA ALA A 70 12.15 -3.62 11.29
C ALA A 70 13.63 -3.72 10.95
N ARG A 71 14.01 -3.20 9.78
CA ARG A 71 15.41 -2.93 9.41
C ARG A 71 15.51 -1.70 8.50
N ALA A 72 16.71 -1.19 8.32
CA ALA A 72 17.00 -0.14 7.34
C ALA A 72 17.78 -0.71 6.15
N GLY A 73 17.63 -0.11 4.97
CA GLY A 73 18.39 -0.46 3.78
C GLY A 73 18.31 0.60 2.69
N SER A 74 19.22 0.54 1.73
CA SER A 74 19.21 1.38 0.54
C SER A 74 17.98 1.11 -0.33
N VAL A 75 17.66 2.04 -1.23
CA VAL A 75 16.53 1.92 -2.17
C VAL A 75 16.64 0.65 -3.04
N SER A 76 17.86 0.29 -3.45
CA SER A 76 18.12 -0.91 -4.25
C SER A 76 17.89 -2.19 -3.44
N GLU A 77 18.35 -2.24 -2.19
CA GLU A 77 18.10 -3.38 -1.29
C GLU A 77 16.61 -3.53 -1.00
N ALA A 78 15.91 -2.42 -0.78
CA ALA A 78 14.47 -2.40 -0.55
C ALA A 78 13.70 -2.98 -1.75
N ALA A 79 14.03 -2.56 -2.97
CA ALA A 79 13.40 -3.09 -4.19
C ALA A 79 13.66 -4.59 -4.40
N ALA A 80 14.85 -5.07 -4.06
CA ALA A 80 15.21 -6.49 -4.19
C ALA A 80 14.56 -7.36 -3.11
N TRP A 81 14.45 -6.85 -1.89
CA TRP A 81 14.02 -7.63 -0.72
C TRP A 81 12.49 -7.70 -0.55
N GLY A 82 11.75 -6.64 -0.88
CA GLY A 82 10.32 -6.53 -0.61
C GLY A 82 9.45 -7.31 -1.59
N ASP A 83 8.43 -7.98 -1.06
CA ASP A 83 7.34 -8.58 -1.82
C ASP A 83 6.31 -7.50 -2.19
N VAL A 84 6.10 -6.54 -1.26
CA VAL A 84 5.32 -5.31 -1.48
C VAL A 84 6.25 -4.11 -1.35
N ILE A 85 6.18 -3.20 -2.32
CA ILE A 85 6.98 -1.97 -2.35
C ILE A 85 6.07 -0.78 -2.06
N VAL A 86 6.39 -0.03 -1.02
CA VAL A 86 5.62 1.14 -0.60
C VAL A 86 6.38 2.39 -1.02
N LEU A 87 5.76 3.21 -1.85
CA LEU A 87 6.31 4.49 -2.30
C LEU A 87 5.70 5.62 -1.48
N SER A 88 6.51 6.17 -0.59
CA SER A 88 6.14 7.27 0.31
C SER A 88 7.13 8.43 0.19
N VAL A 89 7.41 8.84 -1.05
CA VAL A 89 8.33 9.95 -1.37
C VAL A 89 7.57 11.20 -1.84
N PRO A 90 8.16 12.40 -1.74
CA PRO A 90 7.68 13.57 -2.47
C PRO A 90 7.55 13.25 -3.97
N TYR A 91 6.48 13.72 -4.60
CA TYR A 91 6.20 13.35 -5.99
C TYR A 91 7.26 13.89 -6.96
N GLY A 92 7.92 15.00 -6.62
CA GLY A 92 9.05 15.54 -7.39
C GLY A 92 10.26 14.59 -7.47
N ALA A 93 10.36 13.60 -6.58
CA ALA A 93 11.42 12.60 -6.60
C ALA A 93 11.14 11.40 -7.52
N MET A 94 9.91 11.26 -8.03
CA MET A 94 9.51 10.11 -8.85
C MET A 94 10.38 9.88 -10.09
N PRO A 95 10.81 10.90 -10.87
CA PRO A 95 11.64 10.68 -12.05
C PRO A 95 12.99 10.02 -11.72
N VAL A 96 13.67 10.50 -10.68
CA VAL A 96 14.97 9.94 -10.25
C VAL A 96 14.78 8.54 -9.69
N LEU A 97 13.73 8.34 -8.89
CA LEU A 97 13.42 7.04 -8.30
C LEU A 97 13.07 6.00 -9.37
N ALA A 98 12.29 6.39 -10.38
CA ALA A 98 11.92 5.54 -11.52
C ALA A 98 13.15 5.07 -12.29
N GLU A 99 14.10 5.98 -12.57
CA GLU A 99 15.34 5.60 -13.24
C GLU A 99 16.19 4.66 -12.37
N GLN A 100 16.31 4.94 -11.06
CA GLN A 100 17.05 4.07 -10.13
C GLN A 100 16.45 2.65 -10.02
N LEU A 101 15.14 2.53 -10.17
CA LEU A 101 14.37 1.29 -10.02
C LEU A 101 13.91 0.69 -11.35
N LYS A 102 14.41 1.18 -12.47
CA LYS A 102 14.00 0.76 -13.82
C LYS A 102 14.05 -0.76 -13.96
N GLY A 103 12.90 -1.35 -14.29
CA GLY A 103 12.71 -2.80 -14.46
C GLY A 103 12.78 -3.64 -13.17
N LYS A 104 13.06 -3.06 -12.00
CA LYS A 104 13.21 -3.82 -10.75
C LYS A 104 11.88 -4.13 -10.05
N LEU A 105 10.82 -3.40 -10.40
CA LEU A 105 9.52 -3.51 -9.73
C LEU A 105 8.47 -4.25 -10.56
N GLU A 106 8.79 -4.67 -11.78
CA GLU A 106 7.84 -5.35 -12.67
C GLU A 106 7.22 -6.58 -12.00
N GLY A 107 5.89 -6.70 -12.09
CA GLY A 107 5.12 -7.78 -11.46
C GLY A 107 5.01 -7.70 -9.93
N LYS A 108 5.58 -6.68 -9.27
CA LYS A 108 5.40 -6.46 -7.82
C LYS A 108 4.16 -5.62 -7.54
N VAL A 109 3.61 -5.78 -6.33
CA VAL A 109 2.65 -4.82 -5.80
C VAL A 109 3.38 -3.56 -5.36
N VAL A 110 2.96 -2.43 -5.92
CA VAL A 110 3.43 -1.11 -5.55
C VAL A 110 2.31 -0.35 -4.86
N PHE A 111 2.50 -0.05 -3.57
CA PHE A 111 1.57 0.69 -2.74
C PHE A 111 2.04 2.16 -2.65
N SER A 112 1.37 3.05 -3.35
CA SER A 112 1.74 4.47 -3.44
C SER A 112 0.94 5.31 -2.45
N THR A 113 1.64 5.98 -1.52
CA THR A 113 1.08 6.98 -0.60
C THR A 113 1.46 8.40 -1.00
N SER A 114 2.13 8.56 -2.16
CA SER A 114 2.64 9.83 -2.64
C SER A 114 1.53 10.70 -3.25
N ASN A 115 1.41 11.92 -2.74
CA ASN A 115 0.54 12.95 -3.30
C ASN A 115 1.40 14.01 -4.02
N PRO A 116 1.10 14.36 -5.29
CA PRO A 116 1.69 15.52 -5.92
C PRO A 116 1.22 16.79 -5.20
N ILE A 117 2.15 17.67 -4.84
CA ILE A 117 1.90 18.95 -4.21
C ILE A 117 2.65 19.99 -5.03
N SER A 118 1.93 20.75 -5.86
CA SER A 118 2.48 21.74 -6.80
C SER A 118 3.57 22.63 -6.22
N GLY A 119 3.35 23.25 -5.06
CA GLY A 119 4.35 24.12 -4.43
C GLY A 119 5.62 23.41 -3.92
N ARG A 120 5.60 22.09 -3.77
CA ARG A 120 6.75 21.27 -3.34
C ARG A 120 7.41 20.55 -4.51
N ASP A 121 6.61 20.05 -5.45
CA ASP A 121 7.02 19.09 -6.48
C ASP A 121 7.19 19.72 -7.88
N GLY A 122 6.90 21.02 -8.02
CA GLY A 122 7.05 21.76 -9.27
C GLY A 122 6.30 21.10 -10.44
N ASP A 123 6.87 21.22 -11.64
CA ASP A 123 6.28 20.70 -12.88
C ASP A 123 5.98 19.20 -12.84
N VAL A 124 6.77 18.42 -12.10
CA VAL A 124 6.54 16.98 -11.94
C VAL A 124 5.19 16.74 -11.26
N GLY A 125 4.92 17.45 -10.17
CA GLY A 125 3.63 17.35 -9.47
C GLY A 125 2.47 17.90 -10.29
N HIS A 126 2.68 18.99 -11.04
CA HIS A 126 1.65 19.55 -11.92
C HIS A 126 1.23 18.56 -13.01
N LYS A 127 2.19 18.03 -13.77
CA LYS A 127 1.93 17.07 -14.86
C LYS A 127 1.26 15.80 -14.35
N ALA A 128 1.69 15.29 -13.19
CA ALA A 128 1.07 14.11 -12.60
C ALA A 128 -0.40 14.30 -12.22
N ARG A 129 -0.78 15.51 -11.78
CA ARG A 129 -2.18 15.83 -11.50
C ARG A 129 -3.02 15.95 -12.77
N GLU A 130 -2.49 16.64 -13.78
CA GLU A 130 -3.15 16.82 -15.07
C GLU A 130 -3.37 15.48 -15.79
N GLN A 131 -2.38 14.60 -15.76
CA GLN A 131 -2.46 13.26 -16.33
C GLN A 131 -3.40 12.33 -15.53
N GLY A 132 -3.50 12.54 -14.22
CA GLY A 132 -4.10 11.59 -13.29
C GLY A 132 -3.05 10.74 -12.60
N VAL A 133 -3.09 10.69 -11.26
CA VAL A 133 -1.96 10.17 -10.46
C VAL A 133 -1.72 8.68 -10.61
N ALA A 134 -2.76 7.91 -10.90
CA ALA A 134 -2.60 6.48 -11.19
C ALA A 134 -1.84 6.25 -12.51
N LEU A 135 -2.22 6.98 -13.57
CA LEU A 135 -1.55 6.90 -14.86
C LEU A 135 -0.11 7.42 -14.77
N ALA A 136 0.13 8.47 -13.98
CA ALA A 136 1.46 8.99 -13.73
C ALA A 136 2.35 7.98 -12.98
N ASP A 137 1.85 7.34 -11.92
CA ASP A 137 2.57 6.28 -11.20
C ASP A 137 2.90 5.09 -12.13
N GLN A 138 1.93 4.65 -12.96
CA GLN A 138 2.14 3.56 -13.93
C GLN A 138 3.14 3.94 -15.04
N ALA A 139 3.22 5.21 -15.43
CA ALA A 139 4.22 5.68 -16.37
C ALA A 139 5.65 5.64 -15.79
N TYR A 140 5.79 5.91 -14.48
CA TYR A 140 7.08 5.79 -13.80
C TYR A 140 7.48 4.33 -13.53
N PHE A 141 6.50 3.48 -13.23
CA PHE A 141 6.72 2.08 -12.87
C PHE A 141 5.81 1.18 -13.71
N PRO A 142 6.14 0.96 -14.99
CA PRO A 142 5.33 0.10 -15.85
C PRO A 142 5.35 -1.36 -15.36
N GLY A 143 4.23 -2.06 -15.55
CA GLY A 143 4.10 -3.48 -15.20
C GLY A 143 3.92 -3.79 -13.72
N VAL A 144 3.69 -2.78 -12.86
CA VAL A 144 3.40 -2.99 -11.43
C VAL A 144 1.91 -3.18 -11.18
N HIS A 145 1.60 -3.94 -10.13
CA HIS A 145 0.26 -4.04 -9.55
C HIS A 145 0.03 -2.85 -8.61
N LEU A 146 -0.54 -1.77 -9.13
CA LEU A 146 -0.63 -0.49 -8.43
C LEU A 146 -1.78 -0.45 -7.42
N VAL A 147 -1.46 -0.07 -6.19
CA VAL A 147 -2.40 0.31 -5.13
C VAL A 147 -2.15 1.76 -4.76
N ARG A 148 -3.22 2.55 -4.66
CA ARG A 148 -3.18 3.87 -4.01
C ARG A 148 -4.10 3.88 -2.80
N ALA A 149 -3.56 4.21 -1.63
CA ALA A 149 -4.30 4.28 -0.38
C ALA A 149 -3.55 5.16 0.63
N PHE A 150 -4.26 5.56 1.70
CA PHE A 150 -3.82 6.55 2.71
C PHE A 150 -3.57 7.97 2.17
N ASN A 151 -3.69 8.20 0.86
CA ASN A 151 -3.54 9.52 0.23
C ASN A 151 -4.49 10.60 0.78
N ALA A 152 -5.65 10.18 1.32
CA ALA A 152 -6.73 11.04 1.79
C ALA A 152 -6.49 11.65 3.18
N ILE A 153 -5.52 11.17 3.96
CA ILE A 153 -5.28 11.60 5.34
C ILE A 153 -3.82 11.99 5.59
N GLY A 154 -3.58 12.77 6.64
CA GLY A 154 -2.24 13.11 7.10
C GLY A 154 -1.62 12.04 8.01
N TYR A 155 -0.29 12.03 8.14
CA TYR A 155 0.42 11.06 8.98
C TYR A 155 0.04 11.12 10.46
N ALA A 156 -0.23 12.32 11.00
CA ALA A 156 -0.66 12.49 12.39
C ALA A 156 -2.04 11.82 12.63
N SER A 157 -2.93 11.88 11.64
CA SER A 157 -4.21 11.19 11.65
C SER A 157 -4.02 9.67 11.60
N MET A 158 -3.08 9.14 10.81
CA MET A 158 -2.82 7.69 10.76
C MET A 158 -2.52 7.10 12.14
N LYS A 159 -1.57 7.68 12.86
CA LYS A 159 -1.19 7.20 14.21
C LYS A 159 -2.34 7.31 15.20
N SER A 160 -3.12 8.39 15.14
CA SER A 160 -4.19 8.66 16.12
C SER A 160 -5.50 7.93 15.84
N LEU A 161 -5.72 7.45 14.61
CA LEU A 161 -6.97 6.83 14.17
C LEU A 161 -6.88 5.33 13.89
N SER A 162 -5.67 4.76 13.82
CA SER A 162 -5.48 3.30 13.75
C SER A 162 -6.27 2.60 14.87
N GLY A 163 -7.09 1.62 14.49
CA GLY A 163 -7.96 0.87 15.41
C GLY A 163 -9.21 1.63 15.88
N LYS A 164 -9.61 2.72 15.21
CA LYS A 164 -10.80 3.53 15.55
C LYS A 164 -11.90 3.49 14.48
N ASP A 165 -12.02 2.35 13.79
CA ASP A 165 -13.04 2.08 12.78
C ASP A 165 -13.15 3.17 11.69
N LYS A 166 -12.00 3.72 11.30
CA LYS A 166 -11.89 4.69 10.21
C LYS A 166 -11.61 3.98 8.89
N ALA A 167 -12.27 4.46 7.85
CA ALA A 167 -12.17 3.90 6.52
C ALA A 167 -11.12 4.63 5.68
N ILE A 168 -10.44 3.87 4.82
CA ILE A 168 -9.46 4.36 3.86
C ILE A 168 -9.89 3.93 2.46
N PRO A 169 -10.04 4.89 1.52
CA PRO A 169 -10.19 4.56 0.11
C PRO A 169 -8.98 3.78 -0.39
N VAL A 170 -9.23 2.66 -1.08
CA VAL A 170 -8.20 1.82 -1.71
C VAL A 170 -8.49 1.76 -3.21
N PHE A 171 -7.63 2.37 -4.01
CA PHE A 171 -7.76 2.42 -5.46
C PHE A 171 -6.86 1.38 -6.10
N ALA A 172 -7.45 0.37 -6.74
CA ALA A 172 -6.73 -0.74 -7.40
C ALA A 172 -7.66 -1.50 -8.36
N ASP A 173 -7.12 -1.96 -9.49
CA ASP A 173 -7.89 -2.64 -10.55
C ASP A 173 -7.67 -4.16 -10.59
N ASP A 174 -6.42 -4.65 -10.48
CA ASP A 174 -6.14 -6.08 -10.52
C ASP A 174 -6.36 -6.78 -9.17
N ALA A 175 -6.63 -8.08 -9.22
CA ALA A 175 -6.99 -8.87 -8.03
C ALA A 175 -5.90 -8.84 -6.96
N GLN A 176 -4.62 -8.97 -7.34
CA GLN A 176 -3.52 -9.02 -6.39
C GLN A 176 -3.34 -7.67 -5.67
N ALA A 177 -3.39 -6.56 -6.40
CA ALA A 177 -3.35 -5.22 -5.84
C ALA A 177 -4.53 -4.97 -4.88
N ARG A 178 -5.74 -5.39 -5.26
CA ARG A 178 -6.94 -5.22 -4.44
C ARG A 178 -6.86 -6.01 -3.12
N ASP A 179 -6.40 -7.25 -3.19
CA ASP A 179 -6.28 -8.14 -2.03
C ASP A 179 -5.21 -7.65 -1.06
N LEU A 180 -3.97 -7.43 -1.56
CA LEU A 180 -2.87 -6.95 -0.73
C LEU A 180 -3.10 -5.52 -0.23
N GLY A 181 -3.66 -4.64 -1.06
CA GLY A 181 -4.02 -3.29 -0.65
C GLY A 181 -5.05 -3.28 0.48
N SER A 182 -6.10 -4.11 0.38
CA SER A 182 -7.10 -4.24 1.43
C SER A 182 -6.52 -4.84 2.71
N TRP A 183 -5.67 -5.87 2.59
CA TRP A 183 -5.02 -6.49 3.72
C TRP A 183 -4.13 -5.49 4.47
N LEU A 184 -3.22 -4.82 3.78
CA LEU A 184 -2.31 -3.87 4.42
C LEU A 184 -3.05 -2.68 5.05
N VAL A 185 -4.19 -2.25 4.50
CA VAL A 185 -5.02 -1.23 5.15
C VAL A 185 -5.65 -1.74 6.46
N ARG A 186 -6.12 -3.00 6.49
CA ARG A 186 -6.62 -3.64 7.72
C ARG A 186 -5.54 -3.78 8.77
N ASP A 187 -4.35 -4.23 8.37
CA ASP A 187 -3.23 -4.46 9.29
C ASP A 187 -2.63 -3.14 9.81
N ALA A 188 -2.82 -2.05 9.07
CA ALA A 188 -2.57 -0.69 9.57
C ALA A 188 -3.68 -0.18 10.52
N GLY A 189 -4.74 -0.96 10.78
CA GLY A 189 -5.83 -0.63 11.71
C GLY A 189 -7.00 0.14 11.10
N PHE A 190 -7.24 0.04 9.79
CA PHE A 190 -8.29 0.77 9.09
C PHE A 190 -9.22 -0.15 8.28
N ILE A 191 -10.40 0.36 7.91
CA ILE A 191 -11.36 -0.36 7.07
C ILE A 191 -11.13 -0.01 5.60
N PRO A 192 -10.72 -0.95 4.73
CA PRO A 192 -10.54 -0.65 3.31
C PRO A 192 -11.88 -0.50 2.59
N VAL A 193 -12.02 0.54 1.77
CA VAL A 193 -13.12 0.69 0.81
C VAL A 193 -12.53 0.69 -0.60
N LEU A 194 -12.73 -0.42 -1.30
CA LEU A 194 -12.17 -0.64 -2.64
C LEU A 194 -12.89 0.19 -3.71
N LEU A 195 -12.10 0.81 -4.58
CA LEU A 195 -12.54 1.68 -5.66
C LEU A 195 -11.70 1.39 -6.92
N PRO A 196 -12.23 1.65 -8.13
CA PRO A 196 -11.44 1.59 -9.36
C PRO A 196 -10.22 2.52 -9.32
N LEU A 197 -9.09 2.06 -9.85
CA LEU A 197 -7.82 2.81 -9.84
C LEU A 197 -7.94 4.15 -10.58
N ALA A 198 -8.76 4.21 -11.63
CA ALA A 198 -9.04 5.44 -12.38
C ALA A 198 -9.59 6.60 -11.52
N ARG A 199 -10.11 6.29 -10.32
CA ARG A 199 -10.67 7.28 -9.38
C ARG A 199 -9.67 7.78 -8.35
N ALA A 200 -8.40 7.38 -8.44
CA ALA A 200 -7.38 7.69 -7.43
C ALA A 200 -7.19 9.21 -7.17
N ASN A 201 -7.48 10.07 -8.15
CA ASN A 201 -7.45 11.53 -7.96
C ASN A 201 -8.45 11.99 -6.89
N GLU A 202 -9.55 11.27 -6.67
CA GLU A 202 -10.57 11.63 -5.69
C GLU A 202 -10.09 11.53 -4.24
N GLY A 203 -9.08 10.70 -3.99
CA GLY A 203 -8.43 10.54 -2.69
C GLY A 203 -7.26 11.48 -2.44
N LEU A 204 -6.94 12.38 -3.38
CA LEU A 204 -5.88 13.38 -3.17
C LEU A 204 -6.36 14.47 -2.19
N PRO A 205 -5.44 15.20 -1.53
CA PRO A 205 -5.79 16.34 -0.69
C PRO A 205 -6.66 17.34 -1.44
N GLY A 206 -7.83 17.65 -0.88
CA GLY A 206 -8.85 18.53 -1.49
C GLY A 206 -9.82 17.82 -2.43
N GLY A 207 -9.63 16.53 -2.72
CA GLY A 207 -10.57 15.69 -3.47
C GLY A 207 -11.80 15.27 -2.65
N PRO A 208 -12.88 14.79 -3.32
CA PRO A 208 -14.16 14.47 -2.67
C PRO A 208 -14.09 13.33 -1.64
N LEU A 209 -13.05 12.48 -1.69
CA LEU A 209 -12.80 11.39 -0.75
C LEU A 209 -11.65 11.69 0.22
N SER A 210 -11.06 12.88 0.15
CA SER A 210 -10.05 13.36 1.11
C SER A 210 -10.69 13.55 2.48
N GLY A 211 -9.99 13.14 3.54
CA GLY A 211 -10.45 13.31 4.91
C GLY A 211 -10.59 11.99 5.66
N VAL A 212 -11.15 12.08 6.87
CA VAL A 212 -11.35 10.96 7.78
C VAL A 212 -12.82 10.58 7.75
N TRP A 213 -13.10 9.32 7.44
CA TRP A 213 -14.46 8.81 7.25
C TRP A 213 -14.66 7.53 8.06
N SER A 214 -15.90 7.26 8.45
CA SER A 214 -16.36 5.89 8.70
C SER A 214 -16.60 5.17 7.37
N GLU A 215 -16.75 3.85 7.42
CA GLU A 215 -17.08 3.06 6.22
C GLU A 215 -18.41 3.49 5.60
N ALA A 216 -19.44 3.74 6.42
CA ALA A 216 -20.76 4.16 5.96
C ALA A 216 -20.73 5.52 5.27
N GLU A 217 -20.05 6.52 5.84
CA GLU A 217 -19.88 7.84 5.22
C GLU A 217 -19.13 7.75 3.89
N LEU A 218 -18.09 6.91 3.85
CA LEU A 218 -17.30 6.76 2.64
C LEU A 218 -18.11 6.07 1.54
N LYS A 219 -18.90 5.04 1.85
CA LYS A 219 -19.82 4.38 0.91
C LYS A 219 -20.92 5.32 0.42
N GLN A 220 -21.53 6.11 1.31
CA GLN A 220 -22.55 7.08 0.93
C GLN A 220 -22.04 8.09 -0.11
N LYS A 221 -20.78 8.55 0.02
CA LYS A 221 -20.15 9.44 -0.96
C LYS A 221 -19.95 8.81 -2.35
N GLN A 222 -20.00 7.48 -2.43
CA GLN A 222 -19.92 6.73 -3.68
C GLN A 222 -21.29 6.52 -4.33
N GLY A 223 -22.38 6.88 -3.65
CA GLY A 223 -23.71 6.40 -4.03
C GLY A 223 -23.89 4.90 -3.79
N LEU A 224 -23.14 4.32 -2.84
CA LEU A 224 -23.25 2.94 -2.37
C LEU A 224 -24.00 2.86 -1.05
#